data_AF-A0A554M5F2-F1
#
_entry.id   AF-A0A554M5F2-F1
#
_cell.length_a   1.000
_cell.length_b   1.000
_cell.length_c   1.000
_cell.angle_alpha   90.00
_cell.angle_beta   90.00
_cell.angle_gamma   90.00
#
_symmetry.space_group_name_H-M   'P 1'
#
loop_
_entity.id
_entity.type
_entity.pdbx_description
1 polymer ?
#
loop_
_entity_poly.entity_id
_entity_poly.type
_entity_poly.pdbx_seq_one_letter_code
_entity_poly.pdbx_strand_id
1 'polypeptide(L)'
;MDKKSKVLIAVFVALIFISVGATYWRIVIKKDYIIESQVDCDPYEEECFVWECDPQSSVEGEACTGKPEEDVWYFKVVRRNAGNIPLCDPDADEECEPFLCSEDEKDCEEEFCAEENMENYSAASCNDPAIFSAQNPIEETDECLEEEDDCVKDAEVLEEIDNEKEIDVLENQEGILDAESDTLKDDDAEENMPMENADQAVPIEIIPL
;
A
#
# COMPACT_ATOMS: atom_id res chain seq x y z
N MET A 1 -34.34 22.63 45.66
CA MET A 1 -34.50 22.48 44.20
C MET A 1 -35.99 22.43 43.88
N ASP A 2 -36.52 23.51 43.34
CA ASP A 2 -37.93 23.65 43.01
C ASP A 2 -38.37 22.60 41.98
N LYS A 3 -39.65 22.22 42.02
CA LYS A 3 -40.23 21.23 41.09
C LYS A 3 -39.95 21.59 39.61
N LYS A 4 -39.96 22.89 39.29
CA LYS A 4 -39.65 23.42 37.95
C LYS A 4 -38.19 23.19 37.56
N SER A 5 -37.26 23.42 38.50
CA SER A 5 -35.82 23.23 38.28
C SER A 5 -35.46 21.75 38.12
N LYS A 6 -36.13 20.85 38.84
CA LYS A 6 -36.00 19.39 38.66
C LYS A 6 -36.41 18.91 37.26
N VAL A 7 -37.52 19.43 36.73
CA VAL A 7 -37.99 19.06 35.38
C VAL A 7 -37.01 19.53 34.31
N LEU A 8 -36.51 20.77 34.40
CA LEU A 8 -35.52 21.28 33.44
C LEU A 8 -34.23 20.46 33.46
N ILE A 9 -33.73 20.10 34.64
CA ILE A 9 -32.53 19.27 34.76
C ILE A 9 -32.78 17.85 34.22
N ALA A 10 -33.95 17.26 34.46
CA ALA A 10 -34.30 15.96 33.90
C ALA A 10 -34.35 15.97 32.36
N VAL A 11 -34.95 17.01 31.77
CA VAL A 11 -34.98 17.19 30.31
C VAL A 11 -33.57 17.37 29.75
N PHE A 12 -32.74 18.20 30.40
CA PHE A 12 -31.36 18.43 29.97
C PHE A 12 -30.53 17.13 29.98
N VAL A 13 -30.64 16.35 31.06
CA VAL A 13 -29.97 15.04 31.17
C VAL A 13 -30.50 14.07 30.11
N ALA A 14 -31.82 14.03 29.87
CA ALA A 14 -32.39 13.19 28.82
C ALA A 14 -31.88 13.55 27.43
N LEU A 15 -31.75 14.85 27.11
CA LEU A 15 -31.18 15.31 25.84
C LEU A 15 -29.73 14.86 25.67
N ILE A 16 -28.92 14.91 26.74
CA ILE A 16 -27.54 14.40 26.71
C ILE A 16 -27.54 12.91 26.39
N PHE A 17 -28.33 12.10 27.10
CA PHE A 17 -28.37 10.65 26.84
C PHE A 17 -28.89 10.32 25.44
N ILE A 18 -29.88 11.06 24.93
CA ILE A 18 -30.36 10.88 23.55
C ILE A 18 -29.26 11.23 22.56
N SER A 19 -28.54 12.34 22.77
CA SER A 19 -27.43 12.74 21.90
C SER A 19 -26.33 11.69 21.88
N VAL A 20 -25.86 11.25 23.05
CA VAL A 20 -24.81 10.23 23.17
C VAL A 20 -25.29 8.90 22.59
N GLY A 21 -26.53 8.51 22.86
CA GLY A 21 -27.12 7.28 22.32
C GLY A 21 -27.24 7.31 20.79
N ALA A 22 -27.61 8.46 20.21
CA ALA A 22 -27.67 8.63 18.76
C ALA A 22 -26.27 8.54 18.12
N THR A 23 -25.26 9.18 18.72
CA THR A 23 -23.87 9.09 18.24
C THR A 23 -23.32 7.67 18.36
N TYR A 24 -23.54 7.01 19.50
CA TYR A 24 -23.13 5.61 19.70
C TYR A 24 -23.77 4.68 18.68
N TRP A 25 -25.06 4.85 18.41
CA TRP A 25 -25.75 4.09 17.38
C TRP A 25 -25.14 4.31 15.99
N ARG A 26 -24.81 5.56 15.64
CA ARG A 26 -24.25 5.89 14.32
C ARG A 26 -22.84 5.31 14.13
N ILE A 27 -21.97 5.48 15.11
CA ILE A 27 -20.55 5.07 14.99
C ILE A 27 -20.39 3.58 15.26
N VAL A 28 -20.96 3.05 16.33
CA VAL A 28 -20.66 1.66 16.75
C VAL A 28 -21.56 0.64 16.06
N ILE A 29 -22.84 0.94 15.89
CA ILE A 29 -23.81 -0.01 15.33
C ILE A 29 -23.90 0.10 13.81
N LYS A 30 -24.04 1.33 13.29
CA LYS A 30 -24.08 1.56 11.84
C LYS A 30 -22.71 1.62 11.18
N LYS A 31 -21.63 1.75 11.97
CA LYS A 31 -20.26 1.91 11.46
C LYS A 31 -20.14 3.01 10.39
N ASP A 32 -20.84 4.12 10.60
CA ASP A 32 -20.92 5.21 9.63
C ASP A 32 -19.71 6.16 9.78
N TYR A 33 -18.54 5.64 9.43
CA TYR A 33 -17.25 6.34 9.38
C TYR A 33 -16.37 5.68 8.31
N ILE A 34 -15.40 6.43 7.79
CA ILE A 34 -14.43 5.93 6.81
C ILE A 34 -13.24 5.33 7.56
N ILE A 35 -12.76 4.18 7.09
CA ILE A 35 -11.49 3.58 7.48
C ILE A 35 -10.53 3.77 6.32
N GLU A 36 -9.34 4.27 6.62
CA GLU A 36 -8.20 4.27 5.73
C GLU A 36 -7.29 3.10 6.15
N SER A 37 -6.88 2.27 5.18
CA SER A 37 -5.94 1.17 5.41
C SER A 37 -4.92 1.11 4.28
N GLN A 38 -3.68 0.79 4.63
CA GLN A 38 -2.70 0.32 3.67
C GLN A 38 -3.01 -1.14 3.36
N VAL A 39 -3.00 -1.51 2.09
CA VAL A 39 -3.24 -2.87 1.62
C VAL A 39 -2.20 -3.23 0.57
N ASP A 40 -1.98 -4.53 0.39
CA ASP A 40 -1.05 -5.01 -0.62
C ASP A 40 -1.45 -4.50 -2.01
N CYS A 41 -0.45 -4.10 -2.77
CA CYS A 41 -0.59 -3.57 -4.11
C CYS A 41 0.31 -4.40 -5.04
N ASP A 42 -0.19 -4.74 -6.23
CA ASP A 42 0.57 -5.57 -7.16
C ASP A 42 1.56 -4.71 -7.95
N PRO A 43 2.89 -4.82 -7.73
CA PRO A 43 3.86 -3.98 -8.40
C PRO A 43 4.03 -4.30 -9.90
N TYR A 44 3.46 -5.41 -10.40
CA TYR A 44 3.47 -5.76 -11.83
C TYR A 44 2.36 -5.05 -12.62
N GLU A 45 1.27 -4.69 -11.97
CA GLU A 45 0.07 -4.14 -12.63
C GLU A 45 -0.28 -2.71 -12.18
N GLU A 46 0.06 -2.35 -10.94
CA GLU A 46 -0.39 -1.13 -10.27
C GLU A 46 0.77 -0.20 -9.85
N GLU A 47 0.50 1.11 -9.82
CA GLU A 47 1.41 2.15 -9.30
C GLU A 47 1.28 2.24 -7.77
N CYS A 48 2.03 1.40 -7.08
CA CYS A 48 2.12 1.23 -5.64
C CYS A 48 3.09 2.22 -4.97
N PHE A 49 2.78 2.54 -3.71
CA PHE A 49 3.72 3.18 -2.80
C PHE A 49 4.77 2.16 -2.37
N VAL A 50 6.02 2.59 -2.33
CA VAL A 50 7.16 1.79 -1.88
C VAL A 50 7.56 2.24 -0.49
N TRP A 51 7.50 1.32 0.46
CA TRP A 51 8.11 1.50 1.77
C TRP A 51 9.40 0.67 1.86
N GLU A 52 10.44 1.26 2.42
CA GLU A 52 11.74 0.62 2.63
C GLU A 52 12.09 0.66 4.11
N CYS A 53 12.66 -0.43 4.62
CA CYS A 53 13.14 -0.50 6.00
C CYS A 53 14.24 0.53 6.29
N ASP A 54 14.37 0.94 7.55
CA ASP A 54 15.48 1.79 7.99
C ASP A 54 16.68 0.92 8.40
N PRO A 55 17.84 1.00 7.72
CA PRO A 55 19.02 0.22 8.05
C PRO A 55 19.66 0.62 9.39
N GLN A 56 19.25 1.72 10.00
CA GLN A 56 19.71 2.15 11.32
C GLN A 56 18.72 1.81 12.44
N SER A 57 17.48 1.43 12.11
CA SER A 57 16.50 1.05 13.11
C SER A 57 16.85 -0.33 13.70
N SER A 58 16.56 -0.48 14.99
CA SER A 58 16.66 -1.75 15.72
C SER A 58 15.31 -2.22 16.24
N VAL A 59 14.24 -1.56 15.79
CA VAL A 59 12.86 -1.88 16.12
C VAL A 59 12.38 -2.97 15.14
N GLU A 60 11.82 -4.04 15.69
CA GLU A 60 11.21 -5.11 14.90
C GLU A 60 10.10 -4.52 14.00
N GLY A 61 10.16 -4.78 12.70
CA GLY A 61 9.24 -4.22 11.70
C GLY A 61 9.76 -2.96 10.99
N GLU A 62 10.82 -2.33 11.50
CA GLU A 62 11.51 -1.21 10.84
C GLU A 62 12.97 -1.52 10.48
N ALA A 63 13.57 -2.44 11.23
CA ALA A 63 14.94 -2.88 10.99
C ALA A 63 15.04 -3.74 9.74
N CYS A 64 16.01 -3.42 8.87
CA CYS A 64 16.30 -4.23 7.70
C CYS A 64 16.86 -5.61 8.09
N THR A 65 16.34 -6.64 7.44
CA THR A 65 16.75 -8.04 7.55
C THR A 65 17.98 -8.36 6.67
N GLY A 66 18.25 -7.50 5.68
CA GLY A 66 19.29 -7.68 4.67
C GLY A 66 18.85 -8.51 3.46
N LYS A 67 17.54 -8.80 3.35
CA LYS A 67 16.94 -9.43 2.18
C LYS A 67 15.98 -8.44 1.52
N PRO A 68 16.14 -8.12 0.23
CA PRO A 68 15.33 -7.11 -0.44
C PRO A 68 13.83 -7.40 -0.41
N GLU A 69 13.42 -8.67 -0.49
CA GLU A 69 12.00 -9.09 -0.45
C GLU A 69 11.33 -8.90 0.93
N GLU A 70 12.13 -8.90 2.01
CA GLU A 70 11.65 -8.69 3.38
C GLU A 70 11.91 -7.25 3.84
N ASP A 71 12.54 -6.42 3.00
CA ASP A 71 13.03 -5.07 3.31
C ASP A 71 12.32 -3.99 2.47
N VAL A 72 11.50 -4.40 1.50
CA VAL A 72 10.72 -3.52 0.60
C VAL A 72 9.28 -4.01 0.54
N TRP A 73 8.32 -3.09 0.67
CA TRP A 73 6.90 -3.37 0.63
C TRP A 73 6.19 -2.46 -0.36
N TYR A 74 5.29 -3.05 -1.15
CA TYR A 74 4.47 -2.35 -2.13
C TYR A 74 3.03 -2.30 -1.62
N PHE A 75 2.52 -1.10 -1.41
CA PHE A 75 1.18 -0.93 -0.85
C PHE A 75 0.39 0.14 -1.61
N LYS A 76 -0.93 0.07 -1.49
CA LYS A 76 -1.86 1.13 -1.87
C LYS A 76 -2.71 1.51 -0.67
N VAL A 77 -3.36 2.66 -0.74
CA VAL A 77 -4.20 3.14 0.35
C VAL A 77 -5.65 3.03 -0.06
N VAL A 78 -6.46 2.35 0.75
CA VAL A 78 -7.89 2.21 0.51
C VAL A 78 -8.66 2.93 1.60
N ARG A 79 -9.58 3.81 1.19
CA ARG A 79 -10.57 4.47 2.04
C ARG A 79 -11.93 3.87 1.78
N ARG A 80 -12.53 3.24 2.80
CA ARG A 80 -13.84 2.60 2.68
C ARG A 80 -14.72 2.86 3.89
N ASN A 81 -16.04 2.90 3.67
CA ASN A 81 -16.99 2.98 4.77
C ASN A 81 -16.97 1.68 5.61
N ALA A 82 -16.74 1.81 6.92
CA ALA A 82 -16.63 0.67 7.83
C ALA A 82 -17.89 -0.20 7.92
N GLY A 83 -19.06 0.36 7.57
CA GLY A 83 -20.32 -0.36 7.49
C GLY A 83 -20.44 -1.32 6.30
N ASN A 84 -19.64 -1.11 5.26
CA ASN A 84 -19.65 -1.94 4.06
C ASN A 84 -18.55 -3.02 4.06
N ILE A 85 -17.58 -2.93 4.97
CA ILE A 85 -16.52 -3.94 5.09
C ILE A 85 -17.12 -5.26 5.59
N PRO A 86 -16.96 -6.37 4.84
CA PRO A 86 -17.44 -7.67 5.27
C PRO A 86 -16.70 -8.15 6.52
N LEU A 87 -17.39 -8.92 7.36
CA LEU A 87 -16.75 -9.62 8.47
C LEU A 87 -16.09 -10.88 7.93
N CYS A 88 -14.80 -10.81 7.65
CA CYS A 88 -14.00 -11.96 7.23
C CYS A 88 -13.62 -12.81 8.45
N ASP A 89 -13.90 -14.11 8.41
CA ASP A 89 -13.38 -15.08 9.37
C ASP A 89 -12.12 -15.73 8.78
N PRO A 90 -10.91 -15.48 9.35
CA PRO A 90 -9.67 -16.02 8.80
C PRO A 90 -9.60 -17.55 8.84
N ASP A 91 -10.41 -18.22 9.67
CA ASP A 91 -10.43 -19.68 9.77
C ASP A 91 -11.42 -20.34 8.78
N ALA A 92 -12.35 -19.58 8.19
CA ALA A 92 -13.43 -20.11 7.37
C ALA A 92 -13.51 -19.52 5.96
N ASP A 93 -13.07 -18.27 5.78
CA ASP A 93 -13.24 -17.48 4.57
C ASP A 93 -11.88 -17.01 4.03
N GLU A 94 -11.17 -17.90 3.33
CA GLU A 94 -9.85 -17.61 2.73
C GLU A 94 -9.93 -16.61 1.55
N GLU A 95 -11.07 -16.50 0.88
CA GLU A 95 -11.29 -15.61 -0.28
C GLU A 95 -11.90 -14.24 0.12
N CYS A 96 -11.90 -13.91 1.40
CA CYS A 96 -12.51 -12.66 1.85
C CYS A 96 -11.55 -11.48 1.63
N GLU A 97 -11.94 -10.57 0.74
CA GLU A 97 -11.18 -9.35 0.43
C GLU A 97 -11.89 -8.12 1.04
N PRO A 98 -11.60 -7.76 2.30
CA PRO A 98 -12.35 -6.73 3.03
C PRO A 98 -12.13 -5.31 2.48
N PHE A 99 -11.07 -5.10 1.71
CA PHE A 99 -10.67 -3.79 1.20
C PHE A 99 -10.79 -3.65 -0.32
N LEU A 100 -11.39 -4.63 -1.01
CA LEU A 100 -11.69 -4.47 -2.43
C LEU A 100 -12.94 -3.58 -2.61
N CYS A 101 -12.80 -2.47 -3.34
CA CYS A 101 -13.92 -1.60 -3.68
C CYS A 101 -14.80 -2.24 -4.77
N SER A 102 -16.11 -2.28 -4.56
CA SER A 102 -17.06 -2.65 -5.64
C SER A 102 -17.29 -1.47 -6.58
N GLU A 103 -17.54 -1.73 -7.87
CA GLU A 103 -17.68 -0.69 -8.92
C GLU A 103 -18.73 0.41 -8.59
N ASP A 104 -19.77 0.08 -7.83
CA ASP A 104 -20.86 1.00 -7.46
C ASP A 104 -20.87 1.38 -5.96
N GLU A 105 -19.78 1.13 -5.24
CA GLU A 105 -19.73 1.43 -3.81
C GLU A 105 -19.52 2.93 -3.54
N LYS A 106 -20.53 3.54 -2.88
CA LYS A 106 -20.43 4.92 -2.45
C LYS A 106 -19.43 5.04 -1.29
N ASP A 107 -18.55 6.03 -1.37
CA ASP A 107 -17.53 6.33 -0.35
C ASP A 107 -16.46 5.22 -0.23
N CYS A 108 -16.11 4.58 -1.36
CA CYS A 108 -14.94 3.71 -1.51
C CYS A 108 -13.95 4.35 -2.49
N GLU A 109 -12.70 4.51 -2.10
CA GLU A 109 -11.64 5.15 -2.88
C GLU A 109 -10.35 4.36 -2.71
N GLU A 110 -9.72 4.01 -3.83
CA GLU A 110 -8.38 3.44 -3.87
C GLU A 110 -7.43 4.55 -4.33
N GLU A 111 -6.43 4.82 -3.51
CA GLU A 111 -5.42 5.83 -3.73
C GLU A 111 -4.08 5.13 -4.05
N PHE A 112 -3.63 5.34 -5.27
CA PHE A 112 -2.37 4.84 -5.81
C PHE A 112 -1.26 5.88 -5.59
N CYS A 113 -0.01 5.45 -5.79
CA CYS A 113 1.12 6.32 -5.55
C CYS A 113 1.21 7.44 -6.59
N ALA A 114 1.34 8.67 -6.09
CA ALA A 114 1.61 9.85 -6.87
C ALA A 114 2.60 10.75 -6.13
N GLU A 115 3.41 11.53 -6.85
CA GLU A 115 4.39 12.42 -6.21
C GLU A 115 3.75 13.39 -5.19
N GLU A 116 2.47 13.73 -5.38
CA GLU A 116 1.73 14.65 -4.51
C GLU A 116 1.25 14.04 -3.18
N ASN A 117 1.13 12.72 -3.08
CA ASN A 117 0.61 12.04 -1.89
C ASN A 117 1.65 11.16 -1.17
N MET A 118 2.85 10.98 -1.72
CA MET A 118 3.94 10.22 -1.08
C MET A 118 4.26 10.67 0.35
N GLU A 119 4.32 11.99 0.58
CA GLU A 119 4.63 12.54 1.92
C GLU A 119 3.53 12.22 2.93
N ASN A 120 2.27 12.13 2.50
CA ASN A 120 1.13 11.80 3.37
C ASN A 120 1.25 10.38 3.95
N TYR A 121 1.89 9.47 3.22
CA TYR A 121 1.99 8.06 3.56
C TYR A 121 3.39 7.61 3.94
N SER A 122 4.34 8.56 4.07
CA SER A 122 5.75 8.25 4.36
C SER A 122 6.36 7.23 3.39
N ALA A 123 5.93 7.28 2.12
CA ALA A 123 6.45 6.42 1.07
C ALA A 123 7.85 6.90 0.63
N ALA A 124 8.76 5.96 0.43
CA ALA A 124 10.12 6.26 -0.06
C ALA A 124 10.12 6.61 -1.55
N SER A 125 9.31 5.88 -2.34
CA SER A 125 9.14 6.11 -3.78
C SER A 125 7.80 5.56 -4.28
N CYS A 126 7.47 5.84 -5.54
CA CYS A 126 6.44 5.10 -6.28
C CYS A 126 7.13 4.07 -7.19
N ASN A 127 6.58 2.87 -7.32
CA ASN A 127 7.04 1.96 -8.35
C ASN A 127 6.54 2.40 -9.73
N ASP A 128 7.14 1.85 -10.78
CA ASP A 128 6.61 1.89 -12.14
C ASP A 128 6.45 0.43 -12.59
N PRO A 129 5.23 -0.03 -12.93
CA PRO A 129 4.98 -1.42 -13.29
C PRO A 129 5.83 -1.93 -14.46
N ALA A 130 6.10 -1.08 -15.46
CA ALA A 130 6.89 -1.46 -16.63
C ALA A 130 8.38 -1.61 -16.27
N ILE A 131 8.90 -0.72 -15.41
CA ILE A 131 10.27 -0.83 -14.89
C ILE A 131 10.39 -2.03 -13.97
N PHE A 132 9.44 -2.22 -13.06
CA PHE A 132 9.44 -3.31 -12.10
C PHE A 132 9.43 -4.67 -12.81
N SER A 133 8.53 -4.85 -13.77
CA SER A 133 8.43 -6.08 -14.58
C SER A 133 9.70 -6.36 -15.39
N ALA A 134 10.38 -5.33 -15.88
CA ALA A 134 11.63 -5.49 -16.63
C ALA A 134 12.82 -5.89 -15.73
N GLN A 135 12.82 -5.46 -14.47
CA GLN A 135 13.86 -5.78 -13.49
C GLN A 135 13.60 -7.11 -12.77
N ASN A 136 12.34 -7.49 -12.65
CA ASN A 136 11.88 -8.74 -12.04
C ASN A 136 11.11 -9.55 -13.08
N PRO A 137 11.77 -10.06 -14.13
CA PRO A 137 11.09 -10.92 -15.08
C PRO A 137 10.54 -12.14 -14.34
N ILE A 138 9.25 -12.41 -14.50
CA ILE A 138 8.66 -13.67 -14.03
C ILE A 138 9.40 -14.76 -14.79
N GLU A 139 10.25 -15.51 -14.09
CA GLU A 139 10.79 -16.72 -14.67
C GLU A 139 9.58 -17.60 -14.97
N GLU A 140 9.30 -17.83 -16.26
CA GLU A 140 8.43 -18.93 -16.65
C GLU A 140 9.15 -20.19 -16.17
N THR A 141 8.90 -20.58 -14.93
CA THR A 141 9.15 -21.92 -14.48
C THR A 141 8.29 -22.75 -15.40
N ASP A 142 8.92 -23.35 -16.41
CA ASP A 142 8.36 -24.49 -17.11
C ASP A 142 7.79 -25.38 -15.99
N GLU A 143 6.47 -25.39 -15.85
CA GLU A 143 5.74 -26.39 -15.09
C GLU A 143 5.93 -27.72 -15.82
N CYS A 144 7.17 -28.22 -15.83
CA CYS A 144 7.45 -29.64 -15.81
C CYS A 144 7.07 -30.12 -14.41
N LEU A 145 5.76 -30.07 -14.12
CA LEU A 145 5.20 -30.75 -12.98
C LEU A 145 5.65 -32.20 -13.06
N GLU A 146 6.24 -32.66 -11.97
CA GLU A 146 6.71 -34.02 -11.79
C GLU A 146 5.53 -35.01 -11.88
N GLU A 147 5.12 -35.39 -13.08
CA GLU A 147 4.52 -36.70 -13.37
C GLU A 147 5.07 -37.22 -14.71
N GLU A 148 5.27 -38.53 -14.74
CA GLU A 148 6.19 -39.28 -15.60
C GLU A 148 5.98 -39.10 -17.13
N ASP A 149 7.10 -39.05 -17.87
CA ASP A 149 7.27 -39.38 -19.30
C ASP A 149 6.33 -38.71 -20.33
N ASP A 150 6.58 -37.45 -20.71
CA ASP A 150 6.52 -37.01 -22.13
C ASP A 150 7.04 -35.57 -22.32
N CYS A 151 8.36 -35.42 -22.42
CA CYS A 151 8.97 -34.23 -23.03
C CYS A 151 9.61 -34.64 -24.36
N VAL A 152 8.79 -34.69 -25.42
CA VAL A 152 9.28 -34.82 -26.79
C VAL A 152 9.93 -33.50 -27.20
N LYS A 153 11.25 -33.49 -27.26
CA LYS A 153 12.03 -32.47 -27.95
C LYS A 153 11.84 -32.65 -29.46
N ASP A 154 10.98 -31.86 -30.06
CA ASP A 154 11.00 -31.67 -31.52
C ASP A 154 11.45 -30.25 -31.85
N ALA A 155 12.78 -30.11 -31.89
CA ALA A 155 13.41 -29.23 -32.86
C ALA A 155 13.29 -29.93 -34.22
N GLU A 156 12.60 -29.32 -35.19
CA GLU A 156 13.12 -29.01 -36.53
C GLU A 156 12.02 -28.64 -37.57
N VAL A 157 12.24 -27.46 -38.16
CA VAL A 157 12.02 -27.11 -39.58
C VAL A 157 10.62 -26.73 -40.05
N LEU A 158 10.44 -25.43 -40.32
CA LEU A 158 10.01 -24.97 -41.64
C LEU A 158 10.82 -23.74 -42.08
N GLU A 159 11.50 -23.92 -43.20
CA GLU A 159 12.42 -23.04 -43.91
C GLU A 159 11.75 -21.86 -44.65
N GLU A 160 12.58 -20.81 -44.81
CA GLU A 160 12.70 -19.88 -45.95
C GLU A 160 11.55 -18.92 -46.33
N ILE A 161 11.80 -17.61 -46.16
CA ILE A 161 11.70 -16.63 -47.27
C ILE A 161 12.83 -15.57 -47.16
N ASP A 162 13.65 -15.53 -48.21
CA ASP A 162 14.63 -14.53 -48.63
C ASP A 162 14.11 -13.08 -48.63
N ASN A 163 14.95 -12.13 -48.18
CA ASN A 163 15.31 -10.96 -48.98
C ASN A 163 16.39 -10.12 -48.29
N GLU A 164 17.58 -10.14 -48.91
CA GLU A 164 18.68 -9.22 -48.68
C GLU A 164 18.27 -7.76 -48.93
N LYS A 165 18.67 -6.86 -48.03
CA LYS A 165 19.09 -5.50 -48.37
C LYS A 165 20.09 -5.01 -47.32
N GLU A 166 21.34 -4.85 -47.76
CA GLU A 166 22.37 -4.02 -47.14
C GLU A 166 21.80 -2.67 -46.69
N ILE A 167 22.30 -2.15 -45.55
CA ILE A 167 23.10 -0.92 -45.53
C ILE A 167 23.95 -0.87 -44.25
N ASP A 168 25.17 -0.39 -44.50
CA ASP A 168 26.41 -0.36 -43.77
C ASP A 168 26.44 0.65 -42.58
N VAL A 169 27.13 0.22 -41.51
CA VAL A 169 28.05 0.92 -40.59
C VAL A 169 27.90 2.45 -40.36
N LEU A 170 27.89 2.86 -39.08
CA LEU A 170 28.90 3.79 -38.54
C LEU A 170 28.92 3.87 -37.00
N GLU A 171 30.11 3.54 -36.47
CA GLU A 171 30.60 3.76 -35.10
C GLU A 171 30.80 5.25 -34.75
N ASN A 172 31.04 5.45 -33.45
CA ASN A 172 31.66 6.59 -32.74
C ASN A 172 30.68 7.50 -31.99
N GLN A 173 30.81 7.59 -30.66
CA GLN A 173 31.88 8.37 -30.02
C GLN A 173 31.80 8.30 -28.48
N GLU A 174 32.90 7.85 -27.85
CA GLU A 174 33.21 8.04 -26.43
C GLU A 174 33.67 9.49 -26.14
N GLY A 175 33.54 9.93 -24.88
CA GLY A 175 34.22 11.11 -24.31
C GLY A 175 33.50 11.66 -23.08
N ILE A 176 33.80 11.25 -21.83
CA ILE A 176 34.94 11.62 -20.95
C ILE A 176 34.68 12.87 -20.06
N LEU A 177 34.51 12.58 -18.76
CA LEU A 177 35.12 13.13 -17.52
C LEU A 177 34.82 14.52 -16.92
N ASP A 178 34.77 14.47 -15.56
CA ASP A 178 35.21 15.43 -14.52
C ASP A 178 34.29 16.63 -14.20
N ALA A 179 34.10 17.12 -12.96
CA ALA A 179 34.64 16.81 -11.62
C ALA A 179 33.89 17.66 -10.54
N GLU A 180 34.02 17.22 -9.27
CA GLU A 180 34.06 18.00 -8.00
C GLU A 180 32.79 18.77 -7.53
N SER A 181 32.20 18.40 -6.38
CA SER A 181 32.60 18.73 -4.99
C SER A 181 32.40 20.21 -4.63
N ASP A 182 31.40 20.51 -3.80
CA ASP A 182 31.66 21.20 -2.53
C ASP A 182 30.46 21.21 -1.57
N THR A 183 30.84 21.32 -0.30
CA THR A 183 30.20 20.88 0.95
C THR A 183 29.30 21.89 1.66
N LEU A 184 28.39 21.32 2.46
CA LEU A 184 27.95 21.70 3.82
C LEU A 184 27.20 23.03 4.05
N LYS A 185 25.98 22.88 4.55
CA LYS A 185 25.39 23.75 5.58
C LYS A 185 24.85 22.87 6.71
N ASP A 186 25.47 22.99 7.86
CA ASP A 186 24.90 22.66 9.17
C ASP A 186 23.94 23.80 9.57
N ASP A 187 22.78 23.47 10.13
CA ASP A 187 22.04 24.30 11.09
C ASP A 187 21.04 23.40 11.86
N ASP A 188 21.43 23.08 13.09
CA ASP A 188 20.68 23.04 14.35
C ASP A 188 19.30 22.33 14.51
N ALA A 189 19.35 21.33 15.42
CA ALA A 189 18.67 21.27 16.73
C ALA A 189 17.26 20.65 16.88
N GLU A 190 17.25 19.65 17.79
CA GLU A 190 16.23 19.30 18.81
C GLU A 190 14.82 18.90 18.30
N GLU A 191 14.16 17.83 18.75
CA GLU A 191 14.00 17.34 20.12
C GLU A 191 13.36 15.93 20.05
N ASN A 192 14.00 14.93 20.66
CA ASN A 192 13.43 13.58 20.81
C ASN A 192 12.40 13.56 21.95
N MET A 193 11.17 13.15 21.67
CA MET A 193 10.25 12.58 22.66
C MET A 193 10.07 11.09 22.38
N PRO A 194 10.26 10.19 23.36
CA PRO A 194 10.04 8.77 23.15
C PRO A 194 8.53 8.48 23.21
N MET A 195 7.97 7.91 22.15
CA MET A 195 6.69 7.19 22.25
C MET A 195 6.99 5.71 22.51
N GLU A 196 6.52 5.27 23.69
CA GLU A 196 6.50 3.88 24.12
C GLU A 196 5.52 3.06 23.26
N ASN A 197 5.98 1.90 22.79
CA ASN A 197 5.26 0.66 22.48
C ASN A 197 3.75 0.74 22.17
N ALA A 198 3.37 0.33 20.96
CA ALA A 198 2.15 -0.43 20.74
C ALA A 198 2.30 -1.33 19.51
N ASP A 199 1.88 -2.59 19.68
CA ASP A 199 1.66 -3.58 18.63
C ASP A 199 0.98 -2.97 17.39
N GLN A 200 1.30 -3.53 16.22
CA GLN A 200 0.71 -3.25 14.91
C GLN A 200 -0.81 -3.03 14.96
N ALA A 201 -1.20 -1.77 15.06
CA ALA A 201 -2.51 -1.25 14.71
C ALA A 201 -2.28 0.22 14.35
N VAL A 202 -2.23 0.50 13.04
CA VAL A 202 -2.21 1.86 12.52
C VAL A 202 -3.35 2.65 13.18
N PRO A 203 -3.15 3.92 13.59
CA PRO A 203 -4.23 4.72 14.15
C PRO A 203 -5.37 4.83 13.13
N ILE A 204 -6.52 4.22 13.45
CA ILE A 204 -7.74 4.43 12.69
C ILE A 204 -8.13 5.90 12.85
N GLU A 205 -7.82 6.72 11.84
CA GLU A 205 -8.40 8.05 11.75
C GLU A 205 -9.89 7.92 11.45
N ILE A 206 -10.70 7.99 12.51
CA ILE A 206 -12.15 8.05 12.38
C ILE A 206 -12.49 9.45 11.87
N ILE A 207 -12.64 9.62 10.56
CA ILE A 207 -13.17 10.84 9.96
C ILE A 207 -14.70 10.78 10.05
N PRO A 208 -15.36 11.60 10.90
CA PRO A 208 -16.81 11.60 10.98
C PRO A 208 -17.42 12.28 9.75
N LEU A 209 -18.40 11.61 9.12
CA LEU A 209 -19.24 12.13 8.02
C LEU A 209 -20.32 13.13 8.49
#